data_AF-A0A7G9RGG5-F1
#
_entry.id   AF-A0A7G9RGG5-F1
#
_cell.length_a   1.000
_cell.length_b   1.000
_cell.length_c   1.000
_cell.angle_alpha   90.00
_cell.angle_beta   90.00
_cell.angle_gamma   90.00
#
_symmetry.space_group_name_H-M   'P 1'
#
loop_
_entity.id
_entity.type
_entity.pdbx_description
1 polymer ?
#
loop_
_entity_poly.entity_id
_entity_poly.type
_entity_poly.pdbx_seq_one_letter_code
_entity_poly.pdbx_strand_id
1 'polypeptide(L)'
;MARKPANFQWLDFTEDQLGDLDFLDYIGNNGWARNSQTEAIMPKFIVALDESIGLERVKQCMAEIGYGRHALRMLDRWYSKGTTGKFGR
;
A
#
# COMPACT_ATOMS: atom_id res chain seq x y z
N MET A 1 -5.26 2.62 -13.41
CA MET A 1 -6.33 3.27 -12.62
C MET A 1 -7.17 2.19 -11.96
N ALA A 2 -6.85 1.85 -10.71
CA ALA A 2 -7.71 1.04 -9.86
C ALA A 2 -9.04 1.80 -9.63
N ARG A 3 -10.14 1.04 -9.63
CA ARG A 3 -11.51 1.54 -9.73
C ARG A 3 -12.05 1.76 -8.32
N LYS A 4 -11.66 2.83 -7.63
CA LYS A 4 -12.35 3.21 -6.40
C LYS A 4 -13.84 3.43 -6.76
N PRO A 5 -14.79 2.66 -6.21
CA PRO A 5 -16.20 2.83 -6.55
C PRO A 5 -16.63 4.26 -6.23
N ALA A 6 -17.52 4.85 -7.04
CA ALA A 6 -18.12 6.13 -6.69
C ALA A 6 -18.83 6.00 -5.33
N ASN A 7 -18.54 6.90 -4.39
CA ASN A 7 -19.01 6.88 -2.98
C ASN A 7 -18.37 5.82 -2.07
N PHE A 8 -17.22 5.25 -2.44
CA PHE A 8 -16.49 4.36 -1.53
C PHE A 8 -15.82 5.15 -0.40
N GLN A 9 -16.21 4.85 0.84
CA GLN A 9 -15.67 5.47 2.04
C GLN A 9 -15.15 4.36 2.95
N TRP A 10 -13.88 4.46 3.37
CA TRP A 10 -13.36 3.51 4.34
C TRP A 10 -13.99 3.81 5.71
N LEU A 11 -14.76 2.87 6.24
CA LEU A 11 -15.28 2.94 7.60
C LEU A 11 -14.20 2.46 8.57
N ASP A 12 -14.21 2.98 9.80
CA ASP A 12 -13.30 2.60 10.89
C ASP A 12 -11.83 3.07 10.76
N PHE A 13 -11.56 4.07 9.91
CA PHE A 13 -10.25 4.72 9.80
C PHE A 13 -10.30 6.17 10.28
N THR A 14 -9.21 6.63 10.87
CA THR A 14 -9.01 8.07 11.14
C THR A 14 -8.75 8.83 9.83
N GLU A 15 -8.91 10.15 9.84
CA GLU A 15 -8.60 10.98 8.67
C GLU A 15 -7.15 10.80 8.17
N ASP A 16 -6.20 10.64 9.10
CA ASP A 16 -4.80 10.38 8.75
C ASP A 16 -4.62 9.03 8.04
N GLN A 17 -5.25 7.97 8.56
CA GLN A 17 -5.21 6.65 7.94
C GLN A 17 -5.89 6.63 6.56
N LEU A 18 -6.97 7.39 6.39
CA LEU A 18 -7.61 7.59 5.09
C LEU A 18 -6.64 8.26 4.10
N GLY A 19 -5.94 9.31 4.55
CA GLY A 19 -4.91 9.99 3.77
C GLY A 19 -3.76 9.06 3.37
N ASP A 20 -3.31 8.21 4.29
CA ASP A 20 -2.27 7.22 4.00
C ASP A 20 -2.74 6.17 2.98
N LEU A 21 -3.97 5.67 3.08
CA LEU A 21 -4.52 4.72 2.10
C LEU A 21 -4.69 5.35 0.72
N ASP A 22 -5.10 6.63 0.65
CA ASP A 22 -5.22 7.37 -0.61
C ASP A 22 -3.84 7.65 -1.22
N PHE A 23 -2.85 7.99 -0.40
CA PHE A 23 -1.48 8.15 -0.85
C PHE A 23 -0.87 6.83 -1.34
N LEU A 24 -1.17 5.71 -0.66
CA LEU A 24 -0.74 4.39 -1.09
C LEU A 24 -1.32 4.01 -2.45
N ASP A 25 -2.61 4.28 -2.69
CA ASP A 25 -3.26 4.06 -3.99
C ASP A 25 -2.64 4.93 -5.08
N TYR A 26 -2.39 6.21 -4.78
CA TYR A 26 -1.72 7.12 -5.71
C TYR A 26 -0.34 6.58 -6.16
N ILE A 27 0.51 6.15 -5.22
CA ILE A 27 1.80 5.52 -5.54
C ILE A 27 1.59 4.18 -6.26
N GLY A 28 0.53 3.47 -5.90
CA GLY A 28 0.17 2.14 -6.39
C GLY A 28 -0.34 2.08 -7.81
N ASN A 29 -0.57 3.19 -8.51
CA ASN A 29 -1.18 3.21 -9.85
C ASN A 29 -0.41 2.38 -10.91
N ASN A 30 0.85 2.02 -10.66
CA ASN A 30 1.66 1.10 -11.47
C ASN A 30 1.85 -0.31 -10.86
N GLY A 31 1.02 -0.70 -9.89
CA GLY A 31 1.16 -1.91 -9.08
C GLY A 31 2.32 -1.87 -8.09
N TRP A 32 2.69 -0.69 -7.60
CA TRP A 32 3.89 -0.42 -6.79
C TRP A 32 5.17 -0.95 -7.43
N ALA A 33 5.27 -0.86 -8.76
CA ALA A 33 6.45 -1.29 -9.50
C ALA A 33 7.67 -0.43 -9.11
N ARG A 34 8.84 -1.09 -9.05
CA ARG A 34 10.10 -0.45 -8.65
C ARG A 34 10.53 0.61 -9.65
N ASN A 35 10.78 1.80 -9.14
CA ASN A 35 11.44 2.93 -9.79
C ASN A 35 12.13 3.78 -8.71
N SER A 36 12.91 4.78 -9.11
CA SER A 36 13.67 5.62 -8.17
C SER A 36 12.80 6.30 -7.10
N GLN A 37 11.59 6.73 -7.47
CA GLN A 37 10.65 7.39 -6.56
C GLN A 37 10.05 6.42 -5.54
N THR A 38 9.52 5.28 -6.00
CA THR A 38 8.95 4.25 -5.13
C THR A 38 10.01 3.66 -4.22
N GLU A 39 11.25 3.49 -4.69
CA GLU A 39 12.36 3.02 -3.85
C GLU A 39 12.72 3.99 -2.71
N ALA A 40 12.60 5.29 -2.93
CA ALA A 40 12.88 6.29 -1.90
C ALA A 40 11.79 6.36 -0.83
N ILE A 41 10.52 6.09 -1.20
CA ILE A 41 9.35 6.34 -0.36
C ILE A 41 8.82 5.04 0.27
N MET A 42 8.57 4.01 -0.54
CA MET A 42 7.82 2.82 -0.14
C MET A 42 8.41 2.07 1.06
N PRO A 43 9.74 1.85 1.20
CA PRO A 43 10.28 1.06 2.30
C PRO A 43 9.93 1.62 3.68
N LYS A 44 9.95 2.95 3.85
CA LYS A 44 9.61 3.59 5.14
C LYS A 44 8.10 3.68 5.30
N PHE A 45 7.42 4.08 4.23
CA PHE A 45 5.98 4.31 4.26
C PHE A 45 5.19 3.04 4.55
N ILE A 46 5.56 1.90 3.96
CA ILE A 46 4.85 0.64 4.18
C ILE A 46 5.04 0.08 5.61
N VAL A 47 6.17 0.39 6.26
CA VAL A 47 6.41 0.00 7.66
C VAL A 47 5.55 0.86 8.59
N ALA A 48 5.48 2.17 8.35
CA ALA A 48 4.60 3.06 9.11
C ALA A 48 3.11 2.67 8.96
N LEU A 49 2.69 2.27 7.75
CA LEU A 49 1.35 1.74 7.48
C LEU A 49 1.05 0.44 8.23
N ASP A 50 2.04 -0.45 8.36
CA ASP A 50 1.89 -1.68 9.15
C ASP A 50 1.75 -1.37 10.64
N GLU A 51 2.51 -0.40 11.15
CA GLU A 51 2.40 0.06 12.54
C GLU A 51 1.07 0.76 12.84
N SER A 52 0.49 1.49 11.87
CA SER A 52 -0.74 2.28 12.06
C SER A 52 -2.03 1.51 11.77
N ILE A 53 -2.03 0.63 10.77
CA ILE A 53 -3.23 -0.08 10.27
C ILE A 53 -3.03 -1.60 10.27
N GLY A 54 -1.79 -2.06 10.07
CA GLY A 54 -1.45 -3.47 9.83
C GLY A 54 -1.44 -3.82 8.34
N LEU A 55 -0.36 -4.45 7.88
CA LEU A 55 -0.11 -4.75 6.46
C LEU A 55 -1.22 -5.60 5.82
N GLU A 56 -1.73 -6.59 6.55
CA GLU A 56 -2.81 -7.45 6.04
C GLU A 56 -4.13 -6.67 5.87
N ARG A 57 -4.42 -5.71 6.77
CA ARG A 57 -5.58 -4.84 6.64
C ARG A 57 -5.41 -3.89 5.46
N VAL A 58 -4.22 -3.30 5.28
CA VAL A 58 -3.88 -2.49 4.10
C VAL A 58 -4.06 -3.29 2.81
N LYS A 59 -3.61 -4.55 2.75
CA LYS A 59 -3.78 -5.42 1.58
C LYS A 59 -5.25 -5.74 1.29
N GLN A 60 -6.06 -5.98 2.33
CA GLN A 60 -7.51 -6.15 2.17
C GLN A 60 -8.13 -4.90 1.55
N CYS A 61 -7.81 -3.73 2.08
CA CYS A 61 -8.26 -2.45 1.53
C CYS A 61 -7.88 -2.33 0.05
N MET A 62 -6.60 -2.49 -0.29
CA MET A 62 -6.16 -2.40 -1.68
C MET A 62 -6.86 -3.44 -2.59
N ALA A 63 -7.14 -4.64 -2.10
CA ALA A 63 -7.90 -5.64 -2.83
C ALA A 63 -9.35 -5.20 -3.12
N GLU A 64 -10.03 -4.59 -2.15
CA GLU A 64 -11.41 -4.10 -2.28
C GLU A 64 -11.56 -3.02 -3.37
N ILE A 65 -10.54 -2.19 -3.58
CA ILE A 65 -10.52 -1.17 -4.65
C ILE A 65 -9.96 -1.69 -5.99
N GLY A 66 -9.66 -2.98 -6.08
CA GLY A 66 -9.38 -3.69 -7.33
C GLY A 66 -7.91 -4.02 -7.61
N TYR A 67 -7.01 -3.90 -6.63
CA TYR A 67 -5.64 -4.37 -6.82
C TYR A 67 -5.57 -5.90 -6.86
N GLY A 68 -4.95 -6.42 -7.93
CA GLY A 68 -4.76 -7.86 -8.11
C GLY A 68 -3.64 -8.45 -7.26
N ARG A 69 -3.63 -9.79 -7.13
CA ARG A 69 -2.64 -10.56 -6.33
C ARG A 69 -1.18 -10.17 -6.59
N HIS A 70 -0.82 -9.88 -7.84
CA HIS A 70 0.54 -9.49 -8.19
C HIS A 70 0.95 -8.16 -7.54
N ALA A 71 0.06 -7.16 -7.57
CA ALA A 71 0.31 -5.86 -6.95
C ALA A 71 0.35 -5.99 -5.42
N LEU A 72 -0.56 -6.78 -4.83
CA LEU A 72 -0.55 -7.02 -3.38
C LEU A 72 0.75 -7.70 -2.91
N ARG A 73 1.32 -8.62 -3.69
CA ARG A 73 2.64 -9.21 -3.40
C ARG A 73 3.76 -8.17 -3.44
N MET A 74 3.63 -7.10 -4.23
CA MET A 74 4.63 -6.03 -4.21
C MET A 74 4.66 -5.30 -2.86
N LEU A 75 3.52 -5.16 -2.18
CA LEU A 75 3.48 -4.60 -0.82
C LEU A 75 4.28 -5.46 0.16
N ASP A 76 4.15 -6.79 0.09
CA ASP A 76 4.96 -7.71 0.91
C ASP A 76 6.47 -7.54 0.66
N ARG A 77 6.85 -7.35 -0.61
CA ARG A 77 8.25 -7.13 -0.99
C ARG A 77 8.78 -5.79 -0.49
N TRP A 78 7.97 -4.74 -0.57
CA TRP A 78 8.30 -3.43 -0.02
C TRP A 78 8.43 -3.47 1.49
N TYR A 79 7.53 -4.17 2.17
CA TYR A 79 7.58 -4.35 3.62
C TYR A 79 8.84 -5.10 4.05
N SER A 80 9.18 -6.18 3.36
CA SER A 80 10.45 -6.88 3.57
C SER A 80 11.66 -5.96 3.33
N LYS A 81 11.61 -5.09 2.31
CA LYS A 81 12.66 -4.10 2.04
C LYS A 81 12.78 -3.07 3.16
N GLY A 82 11.65 -2.61 3.73
CA GLY A 82 11.59 -1.67 4.84
C GLY A 82 12.13 -2.24 6.15
N THR A 83 11.77 -3.48 6.46
CA THR A 83 12.12 -4.15 7.73
C THR A 83 13.51 -4.79 7.71
N THR A 84 13.92 -5.39 6.59
CA THR A 84 15.17 -6.18 6.51
C THR A 84 16.25 -5.53 5.64
N GLY A 85 15.94 -4.42 4.96
CA GLY A 85 16.83 -3.79 3.99
C GLY A 85 16.96 -4.56 2.66
N LYS A 86 16.27 -5.70 2.48
CA LYS A 86 16.32 -6.53 1.27
C LYS A 86 14.91 -6.83 0.76
N PHE A 87 14.74 -6.95 -0.56
CA PHE A 87 13.46 -7.43 -1.09
C PHE A 87 13.31 -8.92 -0.78
N GLY A 88 12.20 -9.29 -0.14
CA GLY A 88 11.81 -10.68 0.06
C GLY A 88 11.65 -11.44 -1.26
N ARG A 89 11.83 -12.76 -1.21
CA ARG A 89 11.62 -13.68 -2.34
C ARG A 89 10.13 -13.85 -2.65
#